data_AF-A0A832F1C4-F1
#
_entry.id   AF-A0A832F1C4-F1
#
_cell.length_a   1.000
_cell.length_b   1.000
_cell.length_c   1.000
_cell.angle_alpha   90.00
_cell.angle_beta   90.00
_cell.angle_gamma   90.00
#
_symmetry.space_group_name_H-M   'P 1'
#
loop_
_entity.id
_entity.type
_entity.pdbx_description
1 polymer ?
#
loop_
_entity_poly.entity_id
_entity_poly.type
_entity_poly.pdbx_seq_one_letter_code
_entity_poly.pdbx_strand_id
1 'polypeptide(L)'
;MVHRRRDGARPCRPRRARRPRAGPAERPPPSRRHRARGHEVIDEQGVEVAPEHFARAVARAADGRHRLAALFGVPDRDALRLVAVVAGAEQLSFVSSRLDPAVSSYPTVTALVPSADWYERQLHDLYGITADGHPDLDPLVLPRAAGTPAPRPGPGGTSAPLTRSTAPLPALVHGEGMFTIPYGPVRSGVFEAVEYVVETPGEDIPRVQTRVHYKHRGVDAAFCGR
;
A
#
# COMPACT_ATOMS: atom_id res chain seq x y z
N MET A 1 76.92 -16.48 55.07
CA MET A 1 75.99 -16.24 56.19
C MET A 1 74.57 -16.51 55.68
N VAL A 2 74.15 -17.78 55.57
CA VAL A 2 73.40 -18.58 56.57
C VAL A 2 72.03 -17.97 56.91
N HIS A 3 70.95 -18.48 56.31
CA HIS A 3 69.83 -19.19 56.97
C HIS A 3 68.63 -19.36 55.99
N ARG A 4 68.31 -20.60 55.59
CA ARG A 4 67.31 -21.53 56.16
C ARG A 4 65.83 -21.15 55.93
N ARG A 5 65.22 -21.93 55.03
CA ARG A 5 63.86 -22.54 55.00
C ARG A 5 62.67 -21.74 55.56
N ARG A 6 61.59 -21.74 54.77
CA ARG A 6 60.32 -22.37 55.18
C ARG A 6 59.48 -22.77 53.97
N ASP A 7 59.11 -24.05 53.96
CA ASP A 7 58.10 -24.65 53.09
C ASP A 7 56.75 -23.97 53.32
N GLY A 8 56.11 -23.53 52.23
CA GLY A 8 54.77 -22.97 52.20
C GLY A 8 54.01 -23.58 51.03
N ALA A 9 52.99 -24.35 51.36
CA ALA A 9 52.17 -25.17 50.47
C ALA A 9 51.76 -24.47 49.17
N ARG A 10 51.97 -25.14 48.03
CA ARG A 10 51.35 -24.75 46.74
C ARG A 10 49.89 -25.22 46.75
N PRO A 11 48.90 -24.32 46.68
CA PRO A 11 47.50 -24.73 46.58
C PRO A 11 47.22 -25.39 45.23
N CYS A 12 46.53 -26.53 45.29
CA CYS A 12 45.96 -27.27 44.17
C CYS A 12 45.20 -26.32 43.23
N ARG A 13 45.70 -26.15 42.00
CA ARG A 13 44.92 -25.49 40.94
C ARG A 13 43.71 -26.37 40.60
N PRO A 14 42.48 -25.84 40.56
CA PRO A 14 41.31 -26.63 40.24
C PRO A 14 41.42 -27.20 38.83
N ARG A 15 41.11 -28.49 38.68
CA ARG A 15 40.95 -29.17 37.38
C ARG A 15 39.95 -28.36 36.56
N ARG A 16 40.39 -27.77 35.44
CA ARG A 16 39.48 -27.23 34.43
C ARG A 16 38.53 -28.35 34.01
N ALA A 17 37.24 -28.19 34.28
CA ALA A 17 36.21 -29.05 33.72
C ALA A 17 36.37 -29.03 32.19
N ARG A 18 36.50 -30.22 31.58
CA ARG A 18 36.42 -30.36 30.12
C ARG A 18 35.02 -29.89 29.72
N ARG A 19 34.94 -28.83 28.91
CA ARG A 19 33.69 -28.48 28.22
C ARG A 19 33.21 -29.73 27.46
N PRO A 20 31.92 -30.09 27.54
CA PRO A 20 31.40 -31.16 26.71
C PRO A 20 31.63 -30.79 25.23
N ARG A 21 32.06 -31.75 24.43
CA ARG A 21 32.12 -31.60 22.97
C ARG A 21 30.71 -31.24 22.50
N ALA A 22 30.57 -30.13 21.77
CA ALA A 22 29.34 -29.83 21.05
C ALA A 22 29.03 -31.04 20.15
N GLY A 23 27.87 -31.65 20.34
CA GLY A 23 27.34 -32.63 19.40
C GLY A 23 27.16 -32.00 18.02
N PRO A 24 27.02 -32.82 16.96
CA PRO A 24 26.79 -32.29 15.63
C PRO A 24 25.57 -31.36 15.67
N ALA A 25 25.75 -30.13 15.18
CA ALA A 25 24.67 -29.16 15.08
C ALA A 25 23.53 -29.81 14.27
N GLU A 26 22.39 -30.02 14.93
CA GLU A 26 21.19 -30.50 14.29
C GLU A 26 20.82 -29.50 13.20
N ARG A 27 20.83 -29.96 11.94
CA ARG A 27 20.44 -29.11 10.81
C ARG A 27 19.02 -28.61 11.10
N PRO A 28 18.75 -27.30 11.02
CA PRO A 28 17.38 -26.82 11.09
C PRO A 28 16.55 -27.54 10.02
N PRO A 29 15.29 -27.89 10.32
CA PRO A 29 14.43 -28.56 9.36
C PRO A 29 14.39 -27.72 8.08
N PRO A 30 14.38 -28.34 6.88
CA PRO A 30 14.35 -27.59 5.64
C PRO A 30 13.14 -26.65 5.69
N SER A 31 13.41 -25.34 5.66
CA SER A 31 12.38 -24.32 5.45
C SER A 31 11.56 -24.78 4.24
N ARG A 32 10.23 -24.87 4.39
CA ARG A 32 9.32 -25.18 3.29
C ARG A 32 9.63 -24.23 2.14
N ARG A 33 10.41 -24.70 1.17
CA ARG A 33 10.60 -24.01 -0.09
C ARG A 33 9.26 -24.15 -0.79
N HIS A 34 8.46 -23.10 -0.75
CA HIS A 34 7.37 -22.95 -1.70
C HIS A 34 8.02 -22.88 -3.09
N ARG A 35 8.11 -24.04 -3.75
CA ARG A 35 8.28 -24.06 -5.20
C ARG A 35 7.06 -23.36 -5.74
N ALA A 36 7.23 -22.18 -6.33
CA ALA A 36 6.24 -21.63 -7.23
C ALA A 36 6.01 -22.72 -8.30
N ARG A 37 4.84 -23.37 -8.25
CA ARG A 37 4.43 -24.26 -9.34
C ARG A 37 4.22 -23.35 -10.53
N GLY A 38 4.92 -23.65 -11.63
CA GLY A 38 4.78 -22.91 -12.87
C GLY A 38 3.34 -22.99 -13.36
N HIS A 39 2.82 -21.85 -13.81
CA HIS A 39 1.60 -21.69 -14.60
C HIS A 39 0.46 -22.65 -14.22
N GLU A 40 0.01 -22.58 -12.97
CA GLU A 40 -1.28 -23.16 -12.61
C GLU A 40 -2.35 -22.29 -13.30
N VAL A 41 -3.19 -22.92 -14.12
CA VAL A 41 -4.26 -22.22 -14.85
C VAL A 41 -5.24 -21.73 -13.79
N ILE A 42 -5.21 -20.42 -13.57
CA ILE A 42 -6.17 -19.76 -12.69
C ILE A 42 -7.51 -19.76 -13.43
N ASP A 43 -8.56 -20.34 -12.83
CA ASP A 43 -9.90 -20.27 -13.39
C ASP A 43 -10.38 -18.80 -13.35
N GLU A 44 -10.67 -18.23 -14.52
CA GLU A 44 -11.07 -16.83 -14.70
C GLU A 44 -12.60 -16.74 -14.83
N GLN A 45 -13.25 -16.17 -13.81
CA GLN A 45 -14.71 -15.96 -13.82
C GLN A 45 -15.02 -14.47 -13.74
N GLY A 46 -15.62 -13.91 -14.79
CA GLY A 46 -15.98 -12.49 -14.87
C GLY A 46 -17.48 -12.25 -14.84
N VAL A 47 -17.93 -11.27 -14.05
CA VAL A 47 -19.32 -10.77 -14.08
C VAL A 47 -19.31 -9.26 -14.30
N GLU A 48 -20.22 -8.78 -15.16
CA GLU A 48 -20.50 -7.36 -15.33
C GLU A 48 -21.80 -7.00 -14.61
N VAL A 49 -21.78 -5.90 -13.86
CA VAL A 49 -22.92 -5.41 -13.08
C VAL A 49 -23.13 -3.91 -13.30
N ALA A 50 -24.36 -3.46 -13.07
CA ALA A 50 -24.67 -2.03 -13.08
C ALA A 50 -23.91 -1.28 -11.95
N PRO A 51 -23.55 0.00 -12.14
CA PRO A 51 -22.71 0.76 -11.21
C PRO A 51 -23.23 0.77 -9.76
N GLU A 52 -24.54 0.88 -9.57
CA GLU A 52 -25.21 0.86 -8.27
C GLU A 52 -25.06 -0.47 -7.51
N HIS A 53 -24.76 -1.56 -8.23
CA HIS A 53 -24.55 -2.90 -7.68
C HIS A 53 -23.07 -3.26 -7.53
N PHE A 54 -22.15 -2.45 -8.05
CA PHE A 54 -20.72 -2.77 -8.11
C PHE A 54 -20.12 -3.05 -6.72
N ALA A 55 -20.28 -2.14 -5.76
CA ALA A 55 -19.75 -2.31 -4.40
C ALA A 55 -20.23 -3.59 -3.72
N ARG A 56 -21.52 -3.90 -3.84
CA ARG A 56 -22.11 -5.12 -3.25
C ARG A 56 -21.62 -6.38 -3.94
N ALA A 57 -21.44 -6.34 -5.27
CA ALA A 57 -20.89 -7.47 -6.03
C ALA A 57 -19.44 -7.75 -5.64
N VAL A 58 -18.60 -6.71 -5.53
CA VAL A 58 -17.21 -6.85 -5.05
C VAL A 58 -17.17 -7.39 -3.63
N ALA A 59 -18.00 -6.88 -2.72
CA ALA A 59 -18.05 -7.35 -1.34
C ALA A 59 -18.48 -8.82 -1.23
N ARG A 60 -19.43 -9.26 -2.06
CA ARG A 60 -19.84 -10.68 -2.13
C ARG A 60 -18.73 -11.58 -2.66
N ALA A 61 -17.98 -11.10 -3.65
CA ALA A 61 -16.84 -11.84 -4.17
C ALA A 61 -15.71 -11.91 -3.12
N ALA A 62 -15.48 -10.84 -2.35
CA ALA A 62 -14.48 -10.79 -1.27
C ALA A 62 -14.99 -11.38 0.06
N ASP A 63 -15.41 -12.65 0.03
CA ASP A 63 -16.08 -13.38 1.13
C ASP A 63 -15.19 -13.82 2.32
N GLY A 64 -13.98 -13.27 2.43
CA GLY A 64 -13.00 -13.58 3.47
C GLY A 64 -12.06 -14.75 3.13
N ARG A 65 -12.46 -15.65 2.21
CA ARG A 65 -11.53 -16.61 1.58
C ARG A 65 -10.87 -16.01 0.36
N HIS A 66 -11.63 -15.21 -0.37
CA HIS A 66 -11.15 -14.42 -1.49
C HIS A 66 -10.96 -12.97 -1.05
N ARG A 67 -9.90 -12.33 -1.54
CA ARG A 67 -9.52 -10.97 -1.15
C ARG A 67 -9.43 -10.08 -2.38
N LEU A 68 -9.86 -8.83 -2.22
CA LEU A 68 -9.62 -7.81 -3.24
C LEU A 68 -8.11 -7.67 -3.45
N ALA A 69 -7.66 -7.97 -4.67
CA ALA A 69 -6.26 -7.89 -5.07
C ALA A 69 -5.97 -6.62 -5.87
N ALA A 70 -6.95 -6.12 -6.62
CA ALA A 70 -6.86 -4.87 -7.35
C ALA A 70 -8.24 -4.28 -7.63
N LEU A 71 -8.30 -2.96 -7.74
CA LEU A 71 -9.43 -2.23 -8.32
C LEU A 71 -8.87 -1.10 -9.17
N PHE A 72 -9.27 -1.02 -10.44
CA PHE A 72 -8.75 -0.02 -11.37
C PHE A 72 -9.75 0.29 -12.49
N GLY A 73 -9.48 1.38 -13.20
CA GLY A 73 -10.28 1.85 -14.32
C GLY A 73 -9.60 1.52 -15.64
N VAL A 74 -10.37 1.03 -16.60
CA VAL A 74 -9.93 0.81 -17.98
C VAL A 74 -10.74 1.75 -18.87
N PRO A 75 -10.10 2.75 -19.50
CA PRO A 75 -10.77 3.59 -20.50
C PRO A 75 -11.36 2.73 -21.63
N ASP A 76 -12.64 2.92 -21.92
CA ASP A 76 -13.38 2.22 -22.97
C ASP A 76 -14.09 3.24 -23.85
N ARG A 77 -13.37 3.73 -24.87
CA ARG A 77 -13.78 4.87 -25.70
C ARG A 77 -14.09 6.08 -24.81
N ASP A 78 -15.33 6.53 -24.78
CA ASP A 78 -15.85 7.65 -24.00
C ASP A 78 -16.26 7.25 -22.57
N ALA A 79 -16.31 5.96 -22.26
CA ALA A 79 -16.67 5.43 -20.95
C ALA A 79 -15.45 4.99 -20.14
N LEU A 80 -15.68 4.68 -18.87
CA LEU A 80 -14.72 4.01 -18.00
C LEU A 80 -15.28 2.66 -17.57
N ARG A 81 -14.50 1.60 -17.72
CA ARG A 81 -14.82 0.30 -17.12
C ARG A 81 -14.08 0.17 -15.80
N LEU A 82 -14.81 0.07 -14.69
CA LEU A 82 -14.25 -0.37 -13.42
C LEU A 82 -14.02 -1.87 -13.46
N VAL A 83 -12.88 -2.31 -12.95
CA VAL A 83 -12.53 -3.73 -12.81
C VAL A 83 -11.99 -3.97 -11.41
N ALA A 84 -12.66 -4.81 -10.65
CA ALA A 84 -12.18 -5.37 -9.39
C ALA A 84 -11.70 -6.80 -9.62
N VAL A 85 -10.49 -7.09 -9.16
CA VAL A 85 -9.87 -8.43 -9.19
C VAL A 85 -9.92 -8.98 -7.77
N VAL A 86 -10.54 -10.14 -7.61
CA VAL A 86 -10.63 -10.83 -6.32
C VAL A 86 -9.89 -12.17 -6.42
N ALA A 87 -8.90 -12.34 -5.54
CA ALA A 87 -8.02 -13.50 -5.54
C ALA A 87 -8.36 -14.48 -4.41
N GLY A 88 -8.54 -15.75 -4.77
CA GLY A 88 -8.52 -16.89 -3.88
C GLY A 88 -7.18 -17.65 -3.95
N ALA A 89 -7.12 -18.83 -3.33
CA ALA A 89 -5.91 -19.65 -3.33
C ALA A 89 -5.50 -20.14 -4.73
N GLU A 90 -6.48 -20.51 -5.56
CA GLU A 90 -6.29 -21.12 -6.88
C GLU A 90 -7.22 -20.50 -7.95
N GLN A 91 -7.83 -19.34 -7.65
CA GLN A 91 -8.85 -18.71 -8.50
C GLN A 91 -8.69 -17.19 -8.51
N LEU A 92 -8.95 -16.57 -9.67
CA LEU A 92 -9.15 -15.13 -9.82
C LEU A 92 -10.54 -14.91 -10.38
N SER A 93 -11.33 -14.08 -9.70
CA SER A 93 -12.60 -13.61 -10.22
C SER A 93 -12.55 -12.11 -10.48
N PHE A 94 -13.38 -11.69 -11.43
CA PHE A 94 -13.48 -10.31 -11.88
C PHE A 94 -14.91 -9.82 -11.70
N VAL A 95 -15.06 -8.67 -11.07
CA VAL A 95 -16.31 -7.92 -11.07
C VAL A 95 -16.04 -6.65 -11.85
N SER A 96 -16.85 -6.37 -12.86
CA SER A 96 -16.71 -5.17 -13.68
C SER A 96 -17.99 -4.36 -13.73
N SER A 97 -17.84 -3.06 -13.96
CA SER A 97 -18.97 -2.17 -14.22
C SER A 97 -18.59 -1.11 -15.23
N ARG A 98 -19.46 -0.86 -16.20
CA ARG A 98 -19.28 0.21 -17.17
C ARG A 98 -19.90 1.51 -16.63
N LEU A 99 -19.11 2.56 -16.58
CA LEU A 99 -19.52 3.93 -16.30
C LEU A 99 -19.58 4.69 -17.63
N ASP A 100 -20.79 4.97 -18.09
CA ASP A 100 -21.00 5.83 -19.26
C ASP A 100 -20.55 7.28 -18.98
N PRO A 101 -20.27 8.11 -20.00
CA PRO A 101 -19.69 9.45 -19.82
C PRO A 101 -20.48 10.38 -18.89
N ALA A 102 -21.80 10.16 -18.78
CA ALA A 102 -22.68 10.94 -17.90
C ALA A 102 -22.58 10.51 -16.42
N VAL A 103 -22.02 9.34 -16.15
CA VAL A 103 -21.88 8.76 -14.81
C VAL A 103 -20.49 9.10 -14.27
N SER A 104 -20.45 9.91 -13.22
CA SER A 104 -19.21 10.34 -12.57
C SER A 104 -19.05 9.80 -11.15
N SER A 105 -20.01 8.99 -10.68
CA SER A 105 -19.93 8.39 -9.35
C SER A 105 -20.54 6.99 -9.29
N TYR A 106 -20.16 6.26 -8.25
CA TYR A 106 -20.70 4.94 -7.90
C TYR A 106 -20.60 4.75 -6.38
N PRO A 107 -21.43 3.88 -5.76
CA PRO A 107 -21.32 3.61 -4.33
C PRO A 107 -19.94 3.06 -3.96
N THR A 108 -19.33 3.59 -2.90
CA THR A 108 -17.99 3.16 -2.46
C THR A 108 -17.93 1.66 -2.14
N VAL A 109 -16.90 0.99 -2.65
CA VAL A 109 -16.49 -0.35 -2.27
C VAL A 109 -15.86 -0.34 -0.88
N THR A 110 -15.13 0.73 -0.51
CA THR A 110 -14.41 0.86 0.78
C THR A 110 -15.31 0.69 1.99
N ALA A 111 -16.58 1.13 1.91
CA ALA A 111 -17.55 0.91 3.01
C ALA A 111 -17.82 -0.57 3.32
N LEU A 112 -17.65 -1.47 2.34
CA LEU A 112 -17.87 -2.90 2.50
C LEU A 112 -16.56 -3.70 2.51
N VAL A 113 -15.54 -3.22 1.81
CA VAL A 113 -14.23 -3.87 1.65
C VAL A 113 -13.15 -2.80 1.87
N PRO A 114 -12.67 -2.61 3.13
CA PRO A 114 -11.77 -1.51 3.47
C PRO A 114 -10.44 -1.47 2.70
N SER A 115 -9.99 -2.61 2.15
CA SER A 115 -8.80 -2.65 1.30
C SER A 115 -8.97 -1.93 -0.04
N ALA A 116 -10.20 -1.47 -0.38
CA ALA A 116 -10.48 -0.70 -1.57
C ALA A 116 -10.02 0.78 -1.49
N ASP A 117 -9.71 1.31 -0.29
CA ASP A 117 -9.47 2.74 -0.04
C ASP A 117 -8.50 3.39 -1.04
N TRP A 118 -7.30 2.81 -1.17
CA TRP A 118 -6.28 3.37 -2.07
C TRP A 118 -6.65 3.28 -3.54
N TYR A 119 -7.38 2.24 -3.93
CA TYR A 119 -7.80 2.04 -5.31
C TYR A 119 -8.88 3.04 -5.72
N GLU A 120 -9.85 3.30 -4.83
CA GLU A 120 -10.90 4.27 -5.10
C GLU A 120 -10.36 5.71 -5.14
N ARG A 121 -9.40 6.03 -4.25
CA ARG A 121 -8.67 7.31 -4.31
C ARG A 121 -7.84 7.46 -5.58
N GLN A 122 -7.19 6.40 -6.04
CA GLN A 122 -6.47 6.41 -7.31
C GLN A 122 -7.43 6.62 -8.49
N LEU A 123 -8.61 5.96 -8.50
CA LEU A 123 -9.64 6.17 -9.50
C LEU A 123 -10.13 7.61 -9.54
N HIS A 124 -10.36 8.21 -8.37
CA HIS A 124 -10.72 9.61 -8.23
C HIS A 124 -9.63 10.55 -8.76
N ASP A 125 -8.37 10.26 -8.45
CA ASP A 125 -7.24 11.08 -8.88
C ASP A 125 -7.01 11.02 -10.39
N LEU A 126 -7.04 9.82 -10.97
CA LEU A 126 -6.66 9.57 -12.37
C LEU A 126 -7.81 9.74 -13.36
N TYR A 127 -9.05 9.52 -12.95
CA TYR A 127 -10.23 9.53 -13.82
C TYR A 127 -11.36 10.44 -13.32
N GLY A 128 -11.21 11.10 -12.18
CA GLY A 128 -12.22 12.02 -11.64
C GLY A 128 -13.54 11.36 -11.27
N ILE A 129 -13.54 10.04 -11.04
CA ILE A 129 -14.72 9.30 -10.61
C ILE A 129 -14.81 9.33 -9.10
N THR A 130 -15.99 9.70 -8.59
CA THR A 130 -16.27 9.76 -7.16
C THR A 130 -16.82 8.44 -6.64
N ALA A 131 -16.17 7.85 -5.66
CA ALA A 131 -16.76 6.76 -4.87
C ALA A 131 -17.65 7.38 -3.77
N ASP A 132 -18.97 7.37 -3.97
CA ASP A 132 -19.92 8.02 -3.07
C ASP A 132 -19.91 7.33 -1.70
N GLY A 133 -19.63 8.13 -0.65
CA GLY A 133 -19.51 7.66 0.73
C GLY A 133 -18.10 7.24 1.17
N HIS A 134 -17.08 7.44 0.32
CA HIS A 134 -15.69 7.13 0.67
C HIS A 134 -15.18 8.02 1.84
N PRO A 135 -14.47 7.45 2.84
CA PRO A 135 -14.08 8.18 4.05
C PRO A 135 -13.03 9.27 3.83
N ASP A 136 -12.12 9.08 2.87
CA ASP A 136 -11.02 10.00 2.57
C ASP A 136 -10.75 10.05 1.04
N LEU A 137 -11.27 11.06 0.34
CA LEU A 137 -10.95 11.28 -1.09
C LEU A 137 -9.84 12.31 -1.29
N ASP A 138 -8.99 12.53 -0.28
CA ASP A 138 -7.82 13.37 -0.46
C ASP A 138 -6.87 12.76 -1.51
N PRO A 139 -6.26 13.60 -2.37
CA PRO A 139 -5.43 13.11 -3.46
C PRO A 139 -4.28 12.20 -3.00
N LEU A 140 -4.22 11.00 -3.59
CA LEU A 140 -3.28 9.93 -3.26
C LEU A 140 -2.06 9.90 -4.18
N VAL A 141 -2.29 9.96 -5.49
CA VAL A 141 -1.27 9.82 -6.55
C VAL A 141 -0.84 11.18 -7.08
N LEU A 142 -1.80 12.07 -7.30
CA LEU A 142 -1.60 13.33 -7.99
C LEU A 142 -1.87 14.48 -7.03
N PRO A 143 -0.84 15.24 -6.58
CA PRO A 143 -1.09 16.47 -5.84
C PRO A 143 -1.88 17.43 -6.75
N ARG A 144 -3.11 17.78 -6.40
CA ARG A 144 -3.96 18.67 -7.20
C ARG A 144 -4.05 20.03 -6.53
N ALA A 145 -3.78 21.08 -7.30
CA ALA A 145 -4.05 22.44 -6.86
C ALA A 145 -5.56 22.68 -6.83
N ALA A 146 -6.02 23.45 -5.84
CA ALA A 146 -7.43 23.86 -5.75
C ALA A 146 -7.90 24.51 -7.06
N GLY A 147 -9.10 24.15 -7.53
CA GLY A 147 -9.67 24.64 -8.78
C GLY A 147 -9.20 23.93 -10.05
N THR A 148 -8.27 22.96 -9.97
CA THR A 148 -7.89 22.15 -11.14
C THR A 148 -9.02 21.17 -11.50
N PRO A 149 -9.54 21.16 -12.74
CA PRO A 149 -10.57 20.20 -13.16
C PRO A 149 -10.15 18.76 -12.95
N ALA A 150 -11.09 17.88 -12.61
CA ALA A 150 -10.81 16.46 -12.51
C ALA A 150 -10.50 15.87 -13.89
N PRO A 151 -9.49 14.98 -13.99
CA PRO A 151 -9.36 14.15 -15.17
C PRO A 151 -10.71 13.50 -15.46
N ARG A 152 -11.05 13.34 -16.73
CA ARG A 152 -12.27 12.64 -17.13
C ARG A 152 -11.88 11.46 -18.02
N PRO A 153 -12.62 10.34 -17.98
CA PRO A 153 -12.44 9.27 -18.94
C PRO A 153 -12.73 9.78 -20.36
N GLY A 154 -11.98 9.27 -21.34
CA GLY A 154 -12.22 9.54 -22.77
C GLY A 154 -10.99 9.99 -23.57
N PRO A 155 -10.99 9.79 -24.89
CA PRO A 155 -9.94 10.31 -25.77
C PRO A 155 -10.01 11.83 -25.84
N GLY A 156 -8.87 12.50 -25.67
CA GLY A 156 -8.72 13.93 -26.02
C GLY A 156 -8.79 14.93 -24.88
N GLY A 157 -8.78 14.50 -23.62
CA GLY A 157 -8.46 15.42 -22.53
C GLY A 157 -6.97 15.78 -22.59
N THR A 158 -6.62 17.04 -22.85
CA THR A 158 -5.31 17.56 -22.46
C THR A 158 -5.23 17.38 -20.95
N SER A 159 -4.50 16.37 -20.48
CA SER A 159 -4.19 16.26 -19.06
C SER A 159 -3.45 17.54 -18.71
N ALA A 160 -4.06 18.40 -17.90
CA ALA A 160 -3.39 19.59 -17.42
C ALA A 160 -2.06 19.15 -16.80
N PRO A 161 -0.95 19.86 -17.04
CA PRO A 161 0.32 19.51 -16.44
C PRO A 161 0.11 19.34 -14.94
N LEU A 162 0.41 18.14 -14.44
CA LEU A 162 0.29 17.83 -13.02
C LEU A 162 1.31 18.66 -12.27
N THR A 163 0.86 19.82 -11.80
CA THR A 163 1.70 20.73 -11.04
C THR A 163 1.68 20.23 -9.62
N ARG A 164 2.86 19.89 -9.10
CA ARG A 164 2.99 19.50 -7.70
C ARG A 164 2.50 20.67 -6.84
N SER A 165 1.39 20.46 -6.14
CA SER A 165 0.98 21.36 -5.08
C SER A 165 2.02 21.31 -3.96
N THR A 166 2.54 22.48 -3.57
CA THR A 166 3.37 22.66 -2.37
C THR A 166 2.54 23.10 -1.17
N ALA A 167 1.22 23.22 -1.33
CA ALA A 167 0.34 23.59 -0.23
C ALA A 167 0.40 22.49 0.85
N PRO A 168 0.49 22.87 2.14
CA PRO A 168 0.37 21.92 3.22
C PRO A 168 -1.01 21.25 3.16
N LEU A 169 -1.07 19.96 3.50
CA LEU A 169 -2.33 19.26 3.62
C LEU A 169 -3.15 19.87 4.78
N PRO A 170 -4.49 19.83 4.68
CA PRO A 170 -5.33 20.20 5.82
C PRO A 170 -5.01 19.30 7.01
N ALA A 171 -4.78 19.91 8.17
CA ALA A 171 -4.65 19.15 9.42
C ALA A 171 -6.02 18.53 9.75
N LEU A 172 -6.07 17.23 10.02
CA LEU A 172 -7.32 16.51 10.25
C LEU A 172 -7.51 16.10 11.72
N VAL A 173 -6.44 16.10 12.51
CA VAL A 173 -6.51 16.02 13.97
C VAL A 173 -6.28 17.40 14.57
N HIS A 174 -7.29 17.90 15.30
CA HIS A 174 -7.24 19.17 16.02
C HIS A 174 -7.21 18.93 17.53
N GLY A 175 -6.38 19.68 18.24
CA GLY A 175 -6.23 19.57 19.68
C GLY A 175 -5.17 20.53 20.20
N GLU A 176 -5.18 20.80 21.50
CA GLU A 176 -4.13 21.59 22.13
C GLU A 176 -2.76 20.90 21.96
N GLY A 177 -1.75 21.68 21.57
CA GLY A 177 -0.40 21.16 21.35
C GLY A 177 -0.23 20.31 20.09
N MET A 178 -1.28 20.09 19.28
CA MET A 178 -1.15 19.36 18.01
C MET A 178 -0.34 20.17 17.00
N PHE A 179 0.63 19.50 16.36
CA PHE A 179 1.37 20.05 15.24
C PHE A 179 1.64 18.97 14.18
N THR A 180 1.96 19.42 12.97
CA THR A 180 2.22 18.56 11.81
C THR A 180 3.71 18.55 11.51
N ILE A 181 4.30 17.35 11.43
CA ILE A 181 5.68 17.13 11.01
C ILE A 181 5.66 16.46 9.63
N PRO A 182 5.96 17.19 8.54
CA PRO A 182 6.24 16.56 7.27
C PRO A 182 7.63 15.92 7.30
N TYR A 183 7.70 14.63 7.01
CA TYR A 183 8.94 13.87 6.94
C TYR A 183 9.10 13.21 5.57
N GLY A 184 10.13 13.59 4.83
CA GLY A 184 10.26 13.26 3.40
C GLY A 184 9.63 14.34 2.51
N PRO A 185 9.49 14.10 1.20
CA PRO A 185 10.00 12.95 0.43
C PRO A 185 11.49 13.08 0.08
N VAL A 186 12.13 14.23 0.35
CA VAL A 186 13.57 14.44 0.09
C VAL A 186 14.26 14.71 1.41
N ARG A 187 15.27 13.90 1.74
CA ARG A 187 16.09 14.02 2.95
C ARG A 187 17.57 14.05 2.56
N SER A 188 18.41 14.70 3.38
CA SER A 188 19.85 14.90 3.16
C SER A 188 20.57 13.70 2.54
N GLY A 189 20.70 13.71 1.21
CA GLY A 189 21.43 12.71 0.41
C GLY A 189 20.64 11.47 -0.06
N VAL A 190 19.38 11.30 0.34
CA VAL A 190 18.51 10.20 -0.13
C VAL A 190 17.21 10.77 -0.69
N PHE A 191 16.94 10.48 -1.96
CA PHE A 191 15.63 10.73 -2.58
C PHE A 191 14.64 9.66 -2.08
N GLU A 192 14.00 9.88 -0.94
CA GLU A 192 12.91 9.00 -0.53
C GLU A 192 11.77 9.06 -1.57
N ALA A 193 11.09 7.93 -1.73
CA ALA A 193 9.89 7.86 -2.56
C ALA A 193 8.61 8.15 -1.76
N VAL A 194 8.77 8.30 -0.43
CA VAL A 194 7.69 8.33 0.53
C VAL A 194 7.80 9.59 1.38
N GLU A 195 6.67 10.25 1.60
CA GLU A 195 6.52 11.27 2.65
C GLU A 195 5.59 10.73 3.72
N TYR A 196 5.93 10.97 4.98
CA TYR A 196 5.06 10.75 6.13
C TYR A 196 4.65 12.11 6.68
N VAL A 197 3.35 12.38 6.70
CA VAL A 197 2.81 13.56 7.36
C VAL A 197 2.27 13.11 8.70
N VAL A 198 3.01 13.44 9.76
CA VAL A 198 2.73 13.00 11.14
C VAL A 198 2.02 14.13 11.86
N GLU A 199 0.83 13.85 12.40
CA GLU A 199 0.12 14.77 13.29
C GLU A 199 0.25 14.25 14.72
N THR A 200 0.81 15.07 15.61
CA THR A 200 1.18 14.63 16.96
C THR A 200 1.17 15.80 17.97
N PRO A 201 0.83 15.55 19.24
CA PRO A 201 1.10 16.49 20.33
C PRO A 201 2.54 16.36 20.91
N GLY A 202 3.36 15.47 20.35
CA GLY A 202 4.75 15.22 20.75
C GLY A 202 5.04 13.74 21.00
N GLU A 203 4.32 13.12 21.93
CA GLU A 203 4.58 11.74 22.38
C GLU A 203 3.71 10.70 21.65
N ASP A 204 2.43 11.02 21.46
CA ASP A 204 1.47 10.16 20.77
C ASP A 204 1.42 10.45 19.27
N ILE A 205 1.13 9.44 18.45
CA ILE A 205 0.95 9.61 17.01
C ILE A 205 -0.49 9.24 16.64
N PRO A 206 -1.46 10.16 16.85
CA PRO A 206 -2.86 9.91 16.51
C PRO A 206 -3.08 9.71 15.01
N ARG A 207 -2.23 10.28 14.14
CA ARG A 207 -2.33 10.11 12.69
C ARG A 207 -0.97 10.16 11.99
N VAL A 208 -0.77 9.22 11.07
CA VAL A 208 0.27 9.27 10.04
C VAL A 208 -0.37 9.10 8.69
N GLN A 209 -0.19 10.07 7.81
CA GLN A 209 -0.53 9.93 6.40
C GLN A 209 0.74 9.57 5.63
N THR A 210 0.73 8.39 4.98
CA THR A 210 1.86 7.91 4.18
C THR A 210 1.60 8.18 2.71
N ARG A 211 2.52 8.87 2.03
CA ARG A 211 2.40 9.26 0.63
C ARG A 211 3.52 8.64 -0.18
N VAL A 212 3.23 7.54 -0.86
CA VAL A 212 4.23 6.74 -1.60
C VAL A 212 4.36 7.09 -3.09
N HIS A 213 3.55 8.03 -3.59
CA HIS A 213 3.41 8.30 -5.02
C HIS A 213 4.23 9.50 -5.51
N TYR A 214 5.19 10.01 -4.73
CA TYR A 214 5.99 11.19 -5.09
C TYR A 214 6.83 11.02 -6.37
N LYS A 215 7.10 9.78 -6.77
CA LYS A 215 7.81 9.42 -8.01
C LYS A 215 6.88 9.13 -9.19
N HIS A 216 5.55 9.27 -9.04
CA HIS A 216 4.63 9.08 -10.15
C HIS A 216 4.93 10.10 -11.27
N ARG A 217 5.22 9.61 -12.47
CA ARG A 217 5.55 10.42 -13.66
C ARG A 217 4.56 10.22 -14.82
N GLY A 218 3.46 9.49 -14.58
CA GLY A 218 2.54 9.12 -15.66
C GLY A 218 3.18 8.23 -16.71
N VAL A 219 4.17 7.41 -16.32
CA VAL A 219 4.86 6.48 -17.22
C VAL A 219 3.88 5.50 -17.87
N ASP A 220 2.93 4.96 -17.11
CA ASP A 220 1.92 4.04 -17.64
C ASP A 220 1.13 4.66 -18.80
N ALA A 221 0.68 5.92 -18.62
CA ALA A 221 0.01 6.67 -19.69
C ALA A 221 0.95 6.94 -20.88
N ALA A 222 2.24 7.17 -20.65
CA ALA A 222 3.22 7.36 -21.72
C ALA A 222 3.48 6.07 -22.54
N PHE A 223 3.23 4.89 -21.97
CA PHE A 223 3.37 3.59 -22.64
C PHE A 223 2.12 3.13 -23.39
N CYS A 224 0.96 3.80 -23.23
CA CYS A 224 -0.29 3.40 -23.87
C CYS A 224 -0.33 3.54 -25.41
N GLY A 225 0.77 3.98 -26.05
CA GLY A 225 0.80 4.27 -27.48
C GLY A 225 -0.01 5.54 -27.82
N ARG A 226 0.35 6.21 -28.91
CA ARG A 226 -0.46 7.31 -29.46
C ARG A 226 -1.47 6.79 -30.47
#